data_AF-A0A8S4GQ44-F1
#
_entry.id   AF-A0A8S4GQ44-F1
#
_cell.length_a   1.000
_cell.length_b   1.000
_cell.length_c   1.000
_cell.angle_alpha   90.00
_cell.angle_beta   90.00
_cell.angle_gamma   90.00
#
_symmetry.space_group_name_H-M   'P 1'
#
loop_
_entity.id
_entity.type
_entity.pdbx_description
1 polymer ?
#
loop_
_entity_poly.entity_id
_entity_poly.type
_entity_poly.pdbx_seq_one_letter_code
_entity_poly.pdbx_strand_id
1 'polypeptide(L)'
;MPQQQSSAPTYAHPRQGLEELGDRAVWSVSSSSQGHGVEALRDGDFTKTFWQSDGVAPHTVTASFYRKTEISEVYLYLDSEHDESYTPSHIVVLAGPREEELAEVGQATADHPQGWIRIGPLQAAGGPARAWVFVVAIVQNHQNGRDTKIRQLHMLGPKQEPLRGPTERPIARMMARAAR
;
A
#
# COMPACT_ATOMS: atom_id res chain seq x y z
N MET A 1 18.20 -30.51 -21.07
CA MET A 1 18.26 -29.32 -20.21
C MET A 1 16.82 -28.97 -19.81
N PRO A 2 16.35 -29.31 -18.61
CA PRO A 2 15.01 -28.89 -18.18
C PRO A 2 15.02 -27.38 -17.94
N GLN A 3 14.09 -26.67 -18.59
CA GLN A 3 13.87 -25.25 -18.38
C GLN A 3 13.38 -25.03 -16.94
N GLN A 4 14.16 -24.27 -16.16
CA GLN A 4 13.72 -23.81 -14.83
C GLN A 4 12.54 -22.87 -15.03
N GLN A 5 11.35 -23.34 -14.64
CA GLN A 5 10.20 -22.49 -14.38
C GLN A 5 10.62 -21.50 -13.29
N SER A 6 10.66 -20.20 -13.64
CA SER A 6 10.86 -19.15 -12.66
C SER A 6 9.64 -19.11 -11.74
N SER A 7 9.75 -19.72 -10.57
CA SER A 7 8.82 -19.47 -9.47
C SER A 7 8.97 -18.01 -9.07
N ALA A 8 7.90 -17.22 -9.20
CA ALA A 8 7.83 -15.89 -8.61
C ALA A 8 8.21 -15.98 -7.12
N PRO A 9 8.99 -15.02 -6.58
CA PRO A 9 9.37 -15.05 -5.17
C PRO A 9 8.10 -15.11 -4.29
N THR A 10 7.99 -16.18 -3.50
CA THR A 10 6.86 -16.47 -2.65
C THR A 10 6.63 -15.34 -1.64
N TYR A 11 5.49 -14.66 -1.78
CA TYR A 11 4.95 -13.69 -0.83
C TYR A 11 4.92 -14.28 0.59
N ALA A 12 5.61 -13.65 1.54
CA ALA A 12 5.49 -14.00 2.95
C ALA A 12 5.04 -12.80 3.78
N HIS A 13 3.74 -12.51 3.73
CA HIS A 13 3.07 -11.81 4.83
C HIS A 13 1.95 -12.67 5.44
N PRO A 14 2.21 -13.90 5.95
CA PRO A 14 1.18 -14.69 6.61
C PRO A 14 0.99 -14.19 8.05
N ARG A 15 0.54 -12.93 8.19
CA ARG A 15 -0.05 -12.46 9.44
C ARG A 15 -1.47 -12.99 9.48
N GLN A 16 -1.71 -13.94 10.36
CA GLN A 16 -3.03 -14.56 10.51
C GLN A 16 -4.10 -13.48 10.64
N GLY A 17 -5.13 -13.56 9.79
CA GLY A 17 -6.28 -12.65 9.81
C GLY A 17 -6.13 -11.36 8.99
N LEU A 18 -4.98 -11.11 8.36
CA LEU A 18 -4.80 -9.97 7.44
C LEU A 18 -4.79 -10.42 5.98
N GLU A 19 -5.32 -9.58 5.10
CA GLU A 19 -5.26 -9.72 3.64
C GLU A 19 -4.57 -8.50 3.02
N GLU A 20 -3.95 -8.69 1.85
CA GLU A 20 -3.44 -7.59 1.04
C GLU A 20 -4.63 -6.88 0.35
N LEU A 21 -4.69 -5.57 0.49
CA LEU A 21 -5.84 -4.75 0.08
C LEU A 21 -5.51 -3.75 -1.02
N GLY A 22 -4.28 -3.73 -1.53
CA GLY A 22 -3.83 -2.70 -2.46
C GLY A 22 -4.57 -2.72 -3.79
N ASP A 23 -5.04 -3.88 -4.23
CA ASP A 23 -5.83 -4.00 -5.48
C ASP A 23 -7.23 -3.36 -5.38
N ARG A 24 -7.63 -2.90 -4.18
CA ARG A 24 -8.89 -2.18 -3.94
C ARG A 24 -8.73 -0.66 -3.98
N ALA A 25 -7.51 -0.16 -4.18
CA ALA A 25 -7.20 1.25 -4.25
C ALA A 25 -6.83 1.68 -5.68
N VAL A 26 -7.09 2.94 -5.98
CA VAL A 26 -6.45 3.67 -7.08
C VAL A 26 -5.18 4.30 -6.52
N TRP A 27 -4.07 4.13 -7.23
CA TRP A 27 -2.76 4.58 -6.79
C TRP A 27 -2.28 5.77 -7.61
N SER A 28 -1.61 6.70 -6.94
CA SER A 28 -0.87 7.79 -7.57
C SER A 28 0.41 8.08 -6.80
N VAL A 29 1.34 8.80 -7.44
CA VAL A 29 2.60 9.25 -6.85
C VAL A 29 2.78 10.74 -7.06
N SER A 30 3.50 11.42 -6.17
CA SER A 30 3.74 12.87 -6.31
C SER A 30 4.51 13.24 -7.57
N SER A 31 5.43 12.37 -8.00
CA SER A 31 6.25 12.51 -9.20
C SER A 31 6.81 11.15 -9.60
N SER A 32 7.27 11.03 -10.84
CA SER A 32 7.97 9.83 -11.30
C SER A 32 8.95 10.19 -12.41
N SER A 33 10.16 9.63 -12.32
CA SER A 33 11.07 9.61 -13.46
C SER A 33 10.52 8.71 -14.58
N GLN A 34 10.95 8.97 -15.82
CA GLN A 34 10.43 8.28 -17.00
C GLN A 34 10.64 6.76 -16.90
N GLY A 35 9.56 5.98 -16.97
CA GLY A 35 9.59 4.52 -16.91
C GLY A 35 9.62 3.90 -15.52
N HIS A 36 9.64 4.71 -14.45
CA HIS A 36 9.71 4.27 -13.05
C HIS A 36 8.50 4.80 -12.27
N GLY A 37 7.30 4.44 -12.75
CA GLY A 37 6.01 4.92 -12.25
C GLY A 37 5.43 4.09 -11.09
N VAL A 38 4.15 4.35 -10.80
CA VAL A 38 3.41 3.74 -9.68
C VAL A 38 3.22 2.22 -9.86
N GLU A 39 3.24 1.75 -11.10
CA GLU A 39 3.04 0.37 -11.51
C GLU A 39 4.12 -0.55 -10.92
N ALA A 40 5.35 -0.03 -10.83
CA ALA A 40 6.48 -0.76 -10.24
C ALA A 40 6.32 -1.01 -8.73
N LEU A 41 5.40 -0.32 -8.05
CA LEU A 41 5.11 -0.58 -6.62
C LEU A 41 4.25 -1.82 -6.40
N ARG A 42 3.66 -2.36 -7.47
CA ARG A 42 2.58 -3.36 -7.41
C ARG A 42 2.78 -4.54 -8.37
N ASP A 43 3.82 -4.54 -9.19
CA ASP A 43 4.03 -5.54 -10.25
C ASP A 43 4.58 -6.89 -9.74
N GLY A 44 5.12 -6.93 -8.52
CA GLY A 44 5.67 -8.15 -7.94
C GLY A 44 7.13 -8.45 -8.30
N ASP A 45 7.78 -7.60 -9.10
CA ASP A 45 9.19 -7.76 -9.51
C ASP A 45 10.13 -6.77 -8.81
N PHE A 46 10.07 -6.75 -7.47
CA PHE A 46 10.92 -5.90 -6.61
C PHE A 46 12.44 -6.10 -6.80
N THR A 47 12.85 -7.13 -7.53
CA THR A 47 14.25 -7.39 -7.87
C THR A 47 14.76 -6.49 -9.01
N LYS A 48 13.86 -6.01 -9.89
CA LYS A 48 14.24 -5.27 -11.10
C LYS A 48 13.53 -3.94 -11.24
N THR A 49 12.30 -3.83 -10.76
CA THR A 49 11.47 -2.63 -10.92
C THR A 49 11.44 -1.83 -9.63
N PHE A 50 11.22 -0.53 -9.79
CA PHE A 50 11.06 0.42 -8.71
C PHE A 50 10.31 1.65 -9.22
N TRP A 51 9.51 2.24 -8.33
CA TRP A 51 9.14 3.64 -8.47
C TRP A 51 10.36 4.50 -8.13
N GLN A 52 10.62 5.52 -8.92
CA GLN A 52 11.61 6.54 -8.60
C GLN A 52 10.98 7.92 -8.74
N SER A 53 10.99 8.70 -7.65
CA SER A 53 10.51 10.08 -7.69
C SER A 53 11.41 10.99 -8.53
N ASP A 54 10.87 12.13 -8.97
CA ASP A 54 11.60 13.15 -9.71
C ASP A 54 10.95 14.51 -9.42
N GLY A 55 11.15 14.98 -8.19
CA GLY A 55 10.34 16.07 -7.64
C GLY A 55 10.89 16.69 -6.37
N VAL A 56 10.04 17.47 -5.71
CA VAL A 56 10.37 18.11 -4.43
C VAL A 56 9.80 17.27 -3.30
N ALA A 57 10.61 17.00 -2.28
CA ALA A 57 10.19 16.29 -1.08
C ALA A 57 9.11 17.10 -0.30
N PRO A 58 8.22 16.43 0.45
CA PRO A 58 8.13 14.98 0.63
C PRO A 58 7.62 14.25 -0.63
N HIS A 59 8.18 13.08 -0.90
CA HIS A 59 7.71 12.22 -2.00
C HIS A 59 6.58 11.35 -1.49
N THR A 60 5.47 11.25 -2.24
CA THR A 60 4.28 10.56 -1.74
C THR A 60 3.81 9.47 -2.69
N VAL A 61 3.30 8.39 -2.09
CA VAL A 61 2.45 7.39 -2.73
C VAL A 61 1.07 7.48 -2.10
N THR A 62 0.06 7.77 -2.90
CA THR A 62 -1.34 7.88 -2.45
C THR A 62 -2.13 6.67 -2.87
N ALA A 63 -2.88 6.09 -1.92
CA ALA A 63 -3.85 5.03 -2.15
C ALA A 63 -5.26 5.55 -1.82
N SER A 64 -6.11 5.62 -2.84
CA SER A 64 -7.49 6.09 -2.75
C SER A 64 -8.47 4.94 -2.92
N PHE A 65 -9.23 4.65 -1.88
CA PHE A 65 -10.20 3.56 -1.84
C PHE A 65 -11.63 4.07 -2.12
N TYR A 66 -12.42 3.30 -2.88
CA TYR A 66 -13.83 3.62 -3.16
C TYR A 66 -14.74 3.54 -1.92
N ARG A 67 -14.31 2.82 -0.90
CA ARG A 67 -15.02 2.67 0.38
C ARG A 67 -14.05 2.93 1.52
N LYS A 68 -14.61 3.20 2.69
CA LYS A 68 -13.80 3.29 3.92
C LYS A 68 -13.14 1.95 4.20
N THR A 69 -11.82 1.90 4.08
CA THR A 69 -11.00 0.70 4.22
C THR A 69 -10.22 0.75 5.54
N GLU A 70 -10.06 -0.41 6.16
CA GLU A 70 -9.27 -0.58 7.38
C GLU A 70 -7.92 -1.13 6.99
N ILE A 71 -6.86 -0.34 7.19
CA ILE A 71 -5.48 -0.76 6.95
C ILE A 71 -4.81 -0.87 8.31
N SER A 72 -4.32 -2.06 8.61
CA SER A 72 -3.56 -2.34 9.82
C SER A 72 -2.11 -1.90 9.65
N GLU A 73 -1.53 -2.16 8.48
CA GLU A 73 -0.08 -2.14 8.25
C GLU A 73 0.28 -1.82 6.79
N VAL A 74 1.37 -1.08 6.61
CA VAL A 74 2.00 -0.86 5.30
C VAL A 74 3.33 -1.60 5.28
N TYR A 75 3.65 -2.22 4.16
CA TYR A 75 4.95 -2.84 3.92
C TYR A 75 5.60 -2.21 2.69
N LEU A 76 6.90 -1.92 2.79
CA LEU A 76 7.72 -1.43 1.68
C LEU A 76 8.91 -2.37 1.49
N TYR A 77 9.25 -2.68 0.24
CA TYR A 77 10.51 -3.34 -0.07
C TYR A 77 11.57 -2.28 -0.41
N LEU A 78 12.62 -2.21 0.41
CA LEU A 78 13.72 -1.26 0.27
C LEU A 78 15.05 -2.02 0.18
N ASP A 79 16.00 -1.49 -0.59
CA ASP A 79 17.31 -2.10 -0.77
C ASP A 79 18.42 -1.05 -0.77
N SER A 80 19.00 -0.80 0.41
CA SER A 80 20.08 0.17 0.59
C SER A 80 21.37 -0.13 -0.19
N GLU A 81 21.67 -1.39 -0.47
CA GLU A 81 22.86 -1.79 -1.24
C GLU A 81 22.71 -1.40 -2.71
N HIS A 82 21.52 -1.55 -3.29
CA HIS A 82 21.28 -1.22 -4.69
C HIS A 82 20.82 0.24 -4.89
N ASP A 83 20.16 0.84 -3.91
CA ASP A 83 19.52 2.16 -4.05
C ASP A 83 20.30 3.29 -3.36
N GLU A 84 21.26 2.99 -2.49
CA GLU A 84 22.16 3.94 -1.84
C GLU A 84 21.39 5.15 -1.26
N SER A 85 21.67 6.38 -1.74
CA SER A 85 21.01 7.62 -1.30
C SER A 85 19.52 7.73 -1.67
N TYR A 86 19.01 6.92 -2.60
CA TYR A 86 17.58 6.90 -2.94
C TYR A 86 16.74 6.13 -1.90
N THR A 87 17.39 5.50 -0.92
CA THR A 87 16.71 4.66 0.07
C THR A 87 15.98 5.52 1.11
N PRO A 88 14.65 5.34 1.31
CA PRO A 88 13.93 5.96 2.41
C PRO A 88 14.56 5.69 3.78
N SER A 89 14.70 6.73 4.61
CA SER A 89 15.17 6.62 6.00
C SER A 89 14.11 6.98 7.02
N HIS A 90 13.18 7.90 6.69
CA HIS A 90 12.03 8.27 7.51
C HIS A 90 10.75 8.28 6.68
N ILE A 91 9.81 7.43 7.06
CA ILE A 91 8.54 7.21 6.37
C ILE A 91 7.39 7.49 7.33
N VAL A 92 6.43 8.27 6.87
CA VAL A 92 5.19 8.58 7.60
C VAL A 92 4.00 8.09 6.78
N VAL A 93 3.02 7.49 7.44
CA VAL A 93 1.74 7.11 6.86
C VAL A 93 0.68 8.06 7.40
N LEU A 94 0.01 8.75 6.49
CA LEU A 94 -1.11 9.62 6.77
C LEU A 94 -2.40 8.95 6.29
N ALA A 95 -3.53 9.23 6.95
CA ALA A 95 -4.82 8.75 6.49
C ALA A 95 -5.95 9.74 6.81
N GLY A 96 -6.99 9.74 5.99
CA GLY A 96 -8.12 10.66 6.16
C GLY A 96 -9.29 10.41 5.20
N PRO A 97 -10.36 11.22 5.30
CA PRO A 97 -11.47 11.17 4.36
C PRO A 97 -11.09 11.70 2.96
N ARG A 98 -10.14 12.64 2.89
CA ARG A 98 -9.66 13.31 1.67
C ARG A 98 -8.18 13.65 1.81
N GLU A 99 -7.49 13.93 0.70
CA GLU A 99 -6.08 14.30 0.69
C GLU A 99 -5.78 15.60 1.45
N GLU A 100 -6.75 16.50 1.58
CA GLU A 100 -6.58 17.75 2.34
C GLU A 100 -6.83 17.60 3.85
N GLU A 101 -7.35 16.45 4.29
CA GLU A 101 -7.78 16.19 5.67
C GLU A 101 -7.09 14.95 6.26
N LEU A 102 -5.78 14.87 6.10
CA LEU A 102 -4.99 13.72 6.55
C LEU A 102 -4.42 13.93 7.95
N ALA A 103 -4.37 12.85 8.74
CA ALA A 103 -3.67 12.80 10.02
C ALA A 103 -2.60 11.71 9.99
N GLU A 104 -1.51 11.90 10.73
CA GLU A 104 -0.51 10.84 10.93
C GLU A 104 -1.13 9.67 11.68
N VAL A 105 -0.98 8.49 11.08
CA VAL A 105 -1.53 7.23 11.61
C VAL A 105 -0.41 6.24 11.92
N GLY A 106 0.75 6.35 11.28
CA GLY A 106 1.94 5.58 11.66
C GLY A 106 3.21 6.13 11.04
N GLN A 107 4.35 5.65 11.51
CA GLN A 107 5.65 6.00 10.96
C GLN A 107 6.67 4.88 11.19
N ALA A 108 7.74 4.90 10.42
CA ALA A 108 8.90 4.03 10.62
C ALA A 108 10.19 4.77 10.25
N THR A 109 11.27 4.41 10.92
CA THR A 109 12.63 4.73 10.50
C THR A 109 13.31 3.45 10.02
N ALA A 110 14.15 3.57 9.00
CA ALA A 110 14.88 2.45 8.42
C ALA A 110 16.37 2.79 8.37
N ASP A 111 17.20 1.95 8.96
CA ASP A 111 18.66 2.07 8.96
C ASP A 111 19.26 0.95 8.12
N HIS A 112 19.81 1.29 6.95
CA HIS A 112 20.34 0.37 5.94
C HIS A 112 19.41 -0.85 5.66
N PRO A 113 18.15 -0.60 5.25
CA PRO A 113 17.19 -1.69 5.04
C PRO A 113 17.58 -2.58 3.87
N GLN A 114 17.39 -3.89 4.06
CA GLN A 114 17.61 -4.95 3.08
C GLN A 114 16.39 -5.87 3.04
N GLY A 115 15.35 -5.45 2.32
CA GLY A 115 14.11 -6.18 2.12
C GLY A 115 12.87 -5.47 2.67
N TRP A 116 11.92 -6.26 3.14
CA TRP A 116 10.61 -5.77 3.61
C TRP A 116 10.71 -5.04 4.95
N ILE A 117 10.36 -3.76 4.97
CA ILE A 117 10.09 -3.00 6.18
C ILE A 117 8.59 -2.93 6.45
N ARG A 118 8.22 -2.87 7.74
CA ARG A 118 6.84 -2.78 8.20
C ARG A 118 6.59 -1.45 8.88
N ILE A 119 5.46 -0.82 8.55
CA ILE A 119 4.94 0.38 9.20
C ILE A 119 3.59 0.03 9.82
N GLY A 120 3.54 0.00 11.15
CA GLY A 120 2.32 -0.23 11.90
C GLY A 120 2.53 -0.83 13.30
N PRO A 121 1.46 -1.02 14.10
CA PRO A 121 0.06 -0.77 13.74
C PRO A 121 -0.21 0.71 13.42
N LEU A 122 -1.03 0.98 12.41
CA LEU A 122 -1.32 2.33 11.94
C LEU A 122 -2.31 3.10 12.83
N GLN A 123 -2.61 2.68 14.04
CA GLN A 123 -3.37 3.54 14.95
C GLN A 123 -2.75 3.44 16.32
N ALA A 124 -2.53 4.57 16.99
CA ALA A 124 -1.88 4.62 18.30
C ALA A 124 -2.56 3.71 19.35
N ALA A 125 -3.87 3.49 19.22
CA ALA A 125 -4.64 2.57 20.05
C ALA A 125 -4.38 1.06 19.74
N GLY A 126 -3.46 0.73 18.84
CA GLY A 126 -3.10 -0.63 18.46
C GLY A 126 -4.04 -1.29 17.43
N GLY A 127 -4.91 -0.52 16.78
CA GLY A 127 -5.88 -1.01 15.79
C GLY A 127 -5.57 -0.58 14.35
N PRO A 128 -6.39 -1.00 13.37
CA PRO A 128 -6.28 -0.52 12.00
C PRO A 128 -6.74 0.94 11.89
N ALA A 129 -6.05 1.71 11.06
CA ALA A 129 -6.55 3.01 10.62
C ALA A 129 -7.68 2.80 9.61
N ARG A 130 -8.77 3.55 9.78
CA ARG A 130 -9.98 3.43 8.94
C ARG A 130 -10.23 4.71 8.16
N ALA A 131 -9.96 4.70 6.85
CA ALA A 131 -9.98 5.90 6.01
C ALA A 131 -10.36 5.58 4.55
N TRP A 132 -10.54 6.62 3.73
CA TRP A 132 -10.70 6.49 2.27
C TRP A 132 -9.39 6.72 1.55
N VAL A 133 -8.55 7.62 2.09
CA VAL A 133 -7.27 7.98 1.53
C VAL A 133 -6.17 7.60 2.53
N PHE A 134 -5.13 6.94 2.02
CA PHE A 134 -3.88 6.70 2.73
C PHE A 134 -2.73 7.26 1.91
N VAL A 135 -1.81 7.96 2.56
CA VAL A 135 -0.62 8.54 1.92
C VAL A 135 0.61 8.02 2.64
N VAL A 136 1.49 7.35 1.89
CA VAL A 136 2.84 7.00 2.35
C VAL A 136 3.77 8.11 1.92
N ALA A 137 4.24 8.90 2.88
CA ALA A 137 5.13 10.03 2.67
C ALA A 137 6.56 9.67 3.05
N ILE A 138 7.47 9.82 2.09
CA ILE A 138 8.91 9.71 2.30
C ILE A 138 9.42 11.09 2.68
N VAL A 139 9.70 11.26 3.96
CA VAL A 139 10.10 12.55 4.55
C VAL A 139 11.60 12.75 4.41
N GLN A 140 12.37 11.68 4.56
CA GLN A 140 13.83 11.71 4.42
C GLN A 140 14.34 10.43 3.75
N ASN A 141 15.43 10.58 3.00
CA ASN A 141 16.22 9.47 2.47
C ASN A 141 17.57 9.38 3.20
N HIS A 142 18.26 8.25 3.02
CA HIS A 142 19.65 8.08 3.42
C HIS A 142 20.57 9.09 2.73
N GLN A 143 21.65 9.48 3.42
CA GLN A 143 22.67 10.40 2.89
C GLN A 143 22.11 11.74 2.36
N ASN A 144 20.93 12.17 2.81
CA ASN A 144 20.19 13.32 2.29
C ASN A 144 19.90 13.24 0.78
N GLY A 145 19.65 12.03 0.27
CA GLY A 145 19.29 11.84 -1.14
C GLY A 145 18.03 12.62 -1.53
N ARG A 146 18.08 13.21 -2.73
CA ARG A 146 17.04 14.12 -3.23
C ARG A 146 15.75 13.38 -3.59
N ASP A 147 15.87 12.29 -4.33
CA ASP A 147 14.77 11.48 -4.84
C ASP A 147 14.74 10.12 -4.15
N THR A 148 13.64 9.39 -4.25
CA THR A 148 13.43 8.13 -3.54
C THR A 148 13.18 6.97 -4.48
N LYS A 149 13.56 5.76 -4.06
CA LYS A 149 13.21 4.50 -4.72
C LYS A 149 12.46 3.59 -3.77
N ILE A 150 11.33 3.05 -4.26
CA ILE A 150 10.58 2.00 -3.58
C ILE A 150 10.32 0.90 -4.60
N ARG A 151 10.68 -0.34 -4.23
CA ARG A 151 10.64 -1.49 -5.15
C ARG A 151 9.31 -2.24 -5.12
N GLN A 152 8.57 -2.14 -4.02
CA GLN A 152 7.22 -2.72 -3.87
C GLN A 152 6.54 -2.14 -2.64
N LEU A 153 5.21 -2.08 -2.65
CA LEU A 153 4.39 -1.61 -1.54
C LEU A 153 3.14 -2.49 -1.36
N HIS A 154 2.89 -2.94 -0.14
CA HIS A 154 1.65 -3.60 0.25
C HIS A 154 0.91 -2.87 1.36
N MET A 155 -0.43 -2.92 1.31
CA MET A 155 -1.30 -2.44 2.38
C MET A 155 -2.12 -3.61 2.91
N LEU A 156 -1.88 -3.98 4.17
CA LEU A 156 -2.54 -5.10 4.82
C LEU A 156 -3.61 -4.62 5.79
N GLY A 157 -4.76 -5.28 5.78
CA GLY A 157 -5.87 -5.00 6.69
C GLY A 157 -6.68 -6.25 7.00
N PRO A 158 -7.62 -6.18 7.96
CA PRO A 158 -8.51 -7.29 8.25
C PRO A 158 -9.35 -7.64 7.01
N LYS A 159 -9.74 -8.91 6.91
CA LYS A 159 -10.62 -9.38 5.84
C LYS A 159 -11.88 -8.54 5.79
N GLN A 160 -12.11 -7.84 4.69
CA GLN A 160 -13.32 -7.02 4.55
C GLN A 160 -14.41 -7.78 3.80
N GLU A 161 -15.69 -7.53 4.15
CA GLU A 161 -16.78 -8.07 3.35
C GLU A 161 -16.63 -7.59 1.89
N PRO A 162 -16.79 -8.48 0.89
CA PRO A 162 -16.80 -8.07 -0.51
C PRO A 162 -17.90 -7.03 -0.74
N LEU A 163 -17.70 -6.18 -1.75
CA LEU A 163 -18.74 -5.26 -2.20
C LEU A 163 -20.01 -6.07 -2.46
N ARG A 164 -21.05 -5.87 -1.64
CA ARG A 164 -22.38 -6.34 -2.01
C ARG A 164 -22.73 -5.58 -3.27
N GLY A 165 -22.80 -6.30 -4.40
CA GLY A 165 -23.38 -5.76 -5.63
C GLY A 165 -24.78 -5.23 -5.34
N PRO A 166 -25.38 -4.42 -6.24
CA PRO A 166 -26.78 -4.05 -6.11
C PRO A 166 -27.55 -5.35 -5.86
N THR A 167 -28.18 -5.44 -4.70
CA THR A 167 -28.96 -6.60 -4.33
C THR A 167 -30.01 -6.77 -5.42
N GLU A 168 -29.85 -7.79 -6.27
CA GLU A 168 -31.02 -8.41 -6.86
C GLU A 168 -31.84 -8.85 -5.66
N ARG A 169 -32.83 -8.03 -5.31
CA ARG A 169 -33.84 -8.41 -4.34
C ARG A 169 -34.34 -9.77 -4.82
N PRO A 170 -34.30 -10.84 -4.01
CA PRO A 170 -34.97 -12.06 -4.38
C PRO A 170 -36.44 -11.68 -4.63
N ILE A 171 -36.90 -11.80 -5.87
CA ILE A 171 -38.30 -11.57 -6.27
C ILE A 171 -39.24 -12.47 -5.44
N ALA A 172 -38.70 -13.49 -4.75
CA ALA A 172 -39.39 -14.45 -3.92
C ALA A 172 -39.95 -13.94 -2.57
N ARG A 173 -40.18 -12.63 -2.37
CA ARG A 173 -40.90 -12.16 -1.17
C ARG A 173 -41.88 -11.02 -1.42
N MET A 174 -42.58 -11.06 -2.55
CA MET A 174 -43.80 -10.27 -2.75
C MET A 174 -44.94 -11.07 -3.42
N MET A 175 -45.01 -12.38 -3.19
CA MET A 175 -46.12 -13.26 -3.65
C MET A 175 -46.51 -14.33 -2.62
N ALA A 176 -46.65 -13.94 -1.34
CA ALA A 176 -47.22 -14.83 -0.31
C ALA A 176 -48.20 -14.10 0.60
N ARG A 177 -48.94 -13.14 0.03
CA ARG A 177 -50.08 -12.49 0.68
C ARG A 177 -51.21 -12.24 -0.34
N ALA A 178 -51.54 -13.26 -1.11
CA ALA A 178 -52.74 -13.29 -1.94
C ALA A 178 -53.10 -14.76 -2.26
N ALA A 179 -53.49 -15.50 -1.22
CA ALA A 179 -54.24 -16.75 -1.35
C ALA A 179 -55.07 -16.91 -0.07
N ARG A 180 -56.20 -16.21 -0.02
CA ARG A 180 -57.38 -16.58 0.76
C ARG A 180 -58.52 -16.69 -0.23
#